data_AF-A0A561TB33-F1
#
_entry.id   AF-A0A561TB33-F1
#
_cell.length_a   1.000
_cell.length_b   1.000
_cell.length_c   1.000
_cell.angle_alpha   90.00
_cell.angle_beta   90.00
_cell.angle_gamma   90.00
#
_symmetry.space_group_name_H-M   'P 1'
#
loop_
_entity.id
_entity.type
_entity.pdbx_description
1 polymer ?
#
loop_
_entity_poly.entity_id
_entity_poly.type
_entity_poly.pdbx_seq_one_letter_code
_entity_poly.pdbx_strand_id
1 'polypeptide(L)'
;MSQQHLQRGPLRPVRTDPPPPEPDGGGDSRPGRFVGWLGGLGCAAAGYGVFQFLFQVLPGSLGGEAAKYLIASVSGFATALAAWLAAALVRARAAEAARPAAAPPPVAAPAPGPLPQVFAAAYDTLVGQVAVVDDPDRGRLTGWSHSLGESTPSRPTSVGTAYGLQIMLDLGMTDGRLRPGDLVDTLWRLRLPGGGWSARSQGAEARPEVTALVLGALARAGVPAQRLAREVDHCTAAFTRERDHAGRESTHVVTTVLRGLLRAAPHGAALPTLREALVDGAVSDPGRDHLRCWGYRLDPPYGPPSPLHTAQAVVALERAARVLGESEAVRAAREDGVRWLLSCPDAPHHACLDLENLREEVRRPRPDDPARHEVLNVRHFTATWIVRALLSRGALEVARQDGLEETWRDLLDGAVAAVWAGQRDGIWSWERGDSTELRHPMWMTYQGLAALRGHAVWTYRPDETTTA
;
A
#
# COMPACT_ATOMS: atom_id res chain seq x y z
N MET A 1 40.33 26.62 -45.39
CA MET A 1 39.01 27.19 -45.75
C MET A 1 38.15 27.20 -44.49
N SER A 2 37.86 28.42 -44.01
CA SER A 2 36.77 28.91 -43.12
C SER A 2 36.37 28.07 -41.90
N GLN A 3 37.00 28.21 -40.73
CA GLN A 3 36.61 29.08 -39.59
C GLN A 3 35.56 30.20 -39.80
N GLN A 4 34.61 30.31 -38.86
CA GLN A 4 34.00 31.55 -38.34
C GLN A 4 33.43 31.27 -36.92
N HIS A 5 34.14 31.68 -35.86
CA HIS A 5 33.92 32.87 -35.00
C HIS A 5 32.77 32.69 -33.97
N LEU A 6 33.03 32.48 -32.67
CA LEU A 6 33.61 33.34 -31.60
C LEU A 6 32.57 34.16 -30.80
N GLN A 7 32.58 33.88 -29.48
CA GLN A 7 32.34 34.77 -28.33
C GLN A 7 30.90 35.18 -27.95
N ARG A 8 30.54 34.95 -26.68
CA ARG A 8 30.71 35.94 -25.59
C ARG A 8 30.34 35.34 -24.22
N GLY A 9 31.16 35.66 -23.22
CA GLY A 9 30.98 35.32 -21.81
C GLY A 9 30.00 36.24 -21.06
N PRO A 10 29.91 36.11 -19.73
CA PRO A 10 28.72 36.42 -18.93
C PRO A 10 28.71 37.84 -18.36
N LEU A 11 27.52 38.39 -18.11
CA LEU A 11 27.34 39.65 -17.39
C LEU A 11 26.45 39.45 -16.14
N ARG A 12 27.00 39.90 -15.01
CA ARG A 12 26.37 40.09 -13.70
C ARG A 12 25.35 41.25 -13.73
N PRO A 13 24.48 41.36 -12.70
CA PRO A 13 23.30 42.24 -12.73
C PRO A 13 23.63 43.70 -12.36
N VAL A 14 22.90 44.64 -12.98
CA VAL A 14 22.92 46.06 -12.60
C VAL A 14 21.61 46.40 -11.89
N ARG A 15 21.77 46.85 -10.65
CA ARG A 15 20.79 47.49 -9.77
C ARG A 15 20.71 48.98 -10.15
N THR A 16 19.50 49.54 -10.24
CA THR A 16 19.26 50.99 -10.28
C THR A 16 18.06 51.29 -9.38
N ASP A 17 18.31 52.07 -8.31
CA ASP A 17 17.29 52.75 -7.49
C ASP A 17 16.93 54.13 -8.13
N PRO A 18 16.17 55.05 -7.50
CA PRO A 18 14.75 55.36 -7.77
C PRO A 18 14.52 56.84 -8.20
N PRO A 19 13.26 57.29 -8.38
CA PRO A 19 12.93 58.72 -8.23
C PRO A 19 11.84 59.03 -7.18
N PRO A 20 11.73 60.31 -6.71
CA PRO A 20 11.17 60.72 -5.41
C PRO A 20 9.82 61.50 -5.56
N PRO A 21 9.32 62.32 -4.59
CA PRO A 21 8.17 61.97 -3.73
C PRO A 21 6.92 62.88 -3.86
N GLU A 22 5.80 62.35 -3.34
CA GLU A 22 4.66 63.01 -2.64
C GLU A 22 3.64 63.90 -3.42
N PRO A 23 2.34 63.93 -3.02
CA PRO A 23 1.92 64.38 -1.68
C PRO A 23 0.84 63.57 -0.95
N ASP A 24 0.88 63.79 0.37
CA ASP A 24 -0.08 63.50 1.42
C ASP A 24 -1.55 63.30 1.02
N GLY A 25 -2.08 62.16 1.47
CA GLY A 25 -3.51 61.89 1.57
C GLY A 25 -3.76 60.99 2.76
N GLY A 26 -3.76 61.59 3.96
CA GLY A 26 -4.13 60.91 5.19
C GLY A 26 -5.51 60.25 5.10
N GLY A 27 -5.65 59.07 5.68
CA GLY A 27 -6.90 58.33 5.67
C GLY A 27 -6.77 56.95 6.27
N ASP A 28 -6.61 56.91 7.59
CA ASP A 28 -6.87 55.74 8.43
C ASP A 28 -8.17 55.03 8.00
N SER A 29 -8.08 53.74 7.67
CA SER A 29 -9.23 52.82 7.47
C SER A 29 -8.62 51.42 7.38
N ARG A 30 -8.69 50.47 8.32
CA ARG A 30 -9.69 50.07 9.33
C ARG A 30 -11.07 49.55 8.85
N PRO A 31 -11.28 48.90 7.67
CA PRO A 31 -12.50 48.12 7.45
C PRO A 31 -12.36 46.62 7.77
N GLY A 32 -11.17 46.03 7.60
CA GLY A 32 -11.00 44.56 7.67
C GLY A 32 -11.09 43.95 9.07
N ARG A 33 -10.74 44.71 10.13
CA ARG A 33 -10.87 44.24 11.53
C ARG A 33 -12.28 44.43 12.09
N PHE A 34 -13.08 45.36 11.57
CA PHE A 34 -14.43 45.63 12.09
C PHE A 34 -15.47 44.60 11.60
N VAL A 35 -15.34 44.10 10.36
CA VAL A 35 -16.27 43.10 9.79
C VAL A 35 -16.06 41.70 10.40
N GLY A 36 -14.82 41.35 10.74
CA GLY A 36 -14.53 40.10 11.47
C GLY A 36 -15.05 40.09 12.90
N TRP A 37 -15.11 41.26 13.56
CA TRP A 37 -15.61 41.42 14.92
C TRP A 37 -17.14 41.39 15.00
N LEU A 38 -17.84 41.99 14.02
CA LEU A 38 -19.31 41.94 13.94
C LEU A 38 -19.87 40.55 13.62
N GLY A 39 -19.14 39.71 12.87
CA GLY A 39 -19.52 38.32 12.62
C GLY A 39 -19.47 37.41 13.86
N GLY A 40 -18.63 37.76 14.85
CA GLY A 40 -18.59 37.08 16.14
C GLY A 40 -19.76 37.47 17.06
N LEU A 41 -20.21 38.73 16.99
CA LEU A 41 -21.33 39.24 17.78
C LEU A 41 -22.68 38.64 17.38
N GLY A 42 -22.89 38.33 16.10
CA GLY A 42 -24.14 37.72 15.62
C GLY A 42 -24.45 36.35 16.24
N CYS A 43 -23.41 35.52 16.44
CA CYS A 43 -23.58 34.19 17.05
C CYS A 43 -23.89 34.28 18.55
N ALA A 44 -23.20 35.19 19.24
CA ALA A 44 -23.46 35.47 20.66
C ALA A 44 -24.85 36.09 20.87
N ALA A 45 -25.30 36.98 19.97
CA ALA A 45 -26.63 37.57 20.01
C ALA A 45 -27.74 36.53 19.78
N ALA A 46 -27.54 35.59 18.84
CA ALA A 46 -28.46 34.47 18.62
C ALA A 46 -28.57 33.57 19.86
N GLY A 47 -27.44 33.20 20.48
CA GLY A 47 -27.43 32.43 21.72
C GLY A 47 -28.09 33.15 22.89
N TYR A 48 -27.82 34.45 23.03
CA TYR A 48 -28.44 35.29 24.07
C TYR A 48 -29.95 35.46 23.86
N GLY A 49 -30.41 35.57 22.60
CA GLY A 49 -31.83 35.60 22.28
C GLY A 49 -32.56 34.32 22.69
N VAL A 50 -31.96 33.15 22.44
CA VAL A 50 -32.51 31.85 22.88
C VAL A 50 -32.50 31.73 24.39
N PHE A 51 -31.42 32.17 25.06
CA PHE A 51 -31.36 32.23 26.51
C PHE A 51 -32.52 33.06 27.09
N GLN A 52 -32.69 34.31 26.63
CA GLN A 52 -33.74 35.21 27.12
C GLN A 52 -35.14 34.65 26.86
N PHE A 53 -35.38 34.11 25.66
CA PHE A 53 -36.65 33.51 25.31
C PHE A 53 -37.00 32.33 26.23
N LEU A 54 -36.09 31.38 26.39
CA LEU A 54 -36.32 30.21 27.24
C LEU A 54 -36.44 30.59 28.71
N PHE A 55 -35.66 31.56 29.18
CA PHE A 55 -35.75 32.01 30.55
C PHE A 55 -37.14 32.60 30.89
N GLN A 56 -37.77 33.30 29.94
CA GLN A 56 -39.11 33.87 30.09
C GLN A 56 -40.24 32.83 29.94
N VAL A 57 -40.06 31.85 29.06
CA VAL A 57 -41.12 30.87 28.71
C VAL A 57 -41.13 29.66 29.63
N LEU A 58 -40.00 29.28 30.24
CA LEU A 58 -39.94 28.11 31.09
C LEU A 58 -40.79 28.31 32.37
N PRO A 59 -41.67 27.36 32.73
CA PRO A 59 -42.58 27.50 33.88
C PRO A 59 -41.84 27.43 35.22
N GLY A 60 -42.34 28.16 36.22
CA GLY A 60 -41.79 28.20 37.59
C GLY A 60 -41.73 26.84 38.31
N SER A 61 -42.48 25.85 37.83
CA SER A 61 -42.57 24.49 38.38
C SER A 61 -41.35 23.61 38.04
N LEU A 62 -40.46 24.05 37.14
CA LEU A 62 -39.22 23.34 36.81
C LEU A 62 -38.17 23.56 37.91
N GLY A 63 -38.24 22.79 39.01
CA GLY A 63 -37.13 22.61 39.96
C GLY A 63 -36.53 23.86 40.62
N GLY A 64 -37.17 25.03 40.51
CA GLY A 64 -36.68 26.32 41.01
C GLY A 64 -35.89 27.14 39.97
N GLU A 65 -35.55 28.40 40.32
CA GLU A 65 -34.87 29.33 39.39
C GLU A 65 -33.54 28.80 38.85
N ALA A 66 -32.79 28.06 39.67
CA ALA A 66 -31.49 27.51 39.27
C ALA A 66 -31.60 26.56 38.06
N ALA A 67 -32.66 25.75 37.98
CA ALA A 67 -32.88 24.84 36.86
C ALA A 67 -33.26 25.60 35.58
N LYS A 68 -34.03 26.69 35.69
CA LYS A 68 -34.34 27.58 34.55
C LYS A 68 -33.09 28.25 33.99
N TYR A 69 -32.23 28.79 34.86
CA TYR A 69 -30.98 29.39 34.45
C TYR A 69 -30.08 28.37 33.76
N LEU A 70 -29.99 27.15 34.29
CA LEU A 70 -29.17 26.09 33.69
C LEU A 70 -29.65 25.72 32.29
N ILE A 71 -30.95 25.44 32.12
CA ILE A 71 -31.53 25.05 30.83
C ILE A 71 -31.38 26.18 29.81
N ALA A 72 -31.77 27.40 30.17
CA ALA A 72 -31.64 28.55 29.29
C ALA A 72 -30.18 28.80 28.89
N SER A 73 -29.24 28.67 29.83
CA SER A 73 -27.80 28.87 29.57
C SER A 73 -27.25 27.83 28.62
N VAL A 74 -27.49 26.55 28.88
CA VAL A 74 -27.00 25.45 28.03
C VAL A 74 -27.57 25.58 26.62
N SER A 75 -28.86 25.85 26.48
CA SER A 75 -29.50 26.05 25.17
C SER A 75 -28.95 27.28 24.45
N GLY A 76 -28.77 28.42 25.13
CA GLY A 76 -28.18 29.61 24.54
C GLY A 76 -26.75 29.39 24.04
N PHE A 77 -25.90 28.72 24.83
CA PHE A 77 -24.53 28.39 24.42
C PHE A 77 -24.49 27.42 23.23
N ALA A 78 -25.32 26.38 23.24
CA ALA A 78 -25.41 25.43 22.13
C ALA A 78 -25.83 26.12 20.83
N THR A 79 -26.80 27.05 20.89
CA THR A 79 -27.22 27.82 19.71
C THR A 79 -26.14 28.75 19.20
N ALA A 80 -25.41 29.46 20.09
CA ALA A 80 -24.30 30.31 19.67
C ALA A 80 -23.21 29.51 18.96
N LEU A 81 -22.86 28.33 19.47
CA LEU A 81 -21.85 27.46 18.88
C LEU A 81 -22.28 26.93 17.51
N ALA A 82 -23.54 26.49 17.38
CA ALA A 82 -24.08 26.01 16.10
C ALA A 82 -24.08 27.11 15.04
N ALA A 83 -24.50 28.33 15.39
CA ALA A 83 -24.48 29.49 14.49
C ALA A 83 -23.04 29.83 14.03
N TRP A 84 -22.08 29.75 14.94
CA TRP A 84 -20.67 30.01 14.63
C TRP A 84 -20.09 28.98 13.66
N LEU A 85 -20.36 27.69 13.87
CA LEU A 85 -19.93 26.61 12.97
C LEU A 85 -20.53 26.75 11.56
N ALA A 86 -21.81 27.08 11.46
CA ALA A 86 -22.47 27.32 10.18
C ALA A 86 -21.83 28.51 9.43
N ALA A 87 -21.56 29.61 10.12
CA ALA A 87 -20.89 30.78 9.54
C ALA A 87 -19.44 30.47 9.12
N ALA A 88 -18.72 29.61 9.84
CA ALA A 88 -17.39 29.16 9.45
C ALA A 88 -17.42 28.33 8.15
N LEU A 89 -18.38 27.41 8.02
CA LEU A 89 -18.58 26.58 6.82
C LEU A 89 -18.91 27.43 5.58
N VAL A 90 -19.80 28.41 5.71
CA VAL A 90 -20.13 29.33 4.59
C VAL A 90 -18.90 30.14 4.15
N ARG A 91 -18.09 30.61 5.11
CA ARG A 91 -16.85 31.34 4.80
C ARG A 91 -15.81 30.45 4.10
N ALA A 92 -15.66 29.20 4.51
CA ALA A 92 -14.76 28.25 3.85
C ALA A 92 -15.15 28.02 2.39
N ARG A 93 -16.44 27.82 2.12
CA ARG A 93 -16.96 27.62 0.75
C ARG A 93 -16.85 28.88 -0.12
N ALA A 94 -17.09 30.05 0.46
CA ALA A 94 -16.95 31.33 -0.26
C ALA A 94 -15.48 31.63 -0.63
N ALA A 95 -14.52 31.24 0.22
CA ALA A 95 -13.10 31.38 -0.08
C ALA A 95 -12.63 30.44 -1.21
N GLU A 96 -13.26 29.27 -1.33
CA GLU A 96 -12.99 28.31 -2.40
C GLU A 96 -13.58 28.78 -3.75
N ALA A 97 -14.76 29.40 -3.72
CA ALA A 97 -15.42 29.97 -4.91
C ALA A 97 -14.78 31.27 -5.43
N ALA A 98 -14.04 32.00 -4.60
CA ALA A 98 -13.43 33.29 -4.94
C ALA A 98 -12.04 33.20 -5.59
N ARG A 99 -11.54 32.00 -5.93
CA ARG A 99 -10.27 31.82 -6.65
C ARG A 99 -10.41 32.27 -8.12
N PRO A 100 -9.64 33.28 -8.60
CA PRO A 100 -9.74 33.71 -10.00
C PRO A 100 -9.19 32.65 -10.96
N ALA A 101 -9.90 32.40 -12.05
CA ALA A 101 -9.45 31.54 -13.15
C ALA A 101 -8.36 32.25 -13.98
N ALA A 102 -7.19 31.63 -14.14
CA ALA A 102 -6.12 32.12 -14.97
C ALA A 102 -6.30 31.68 -16.44
N ALA A 103 -5.93 32.58 -17.38
CA ALA A 103 -5.95 32.34 -18.83
C ALA A 103 -4.92 31.28 -19.26
N PRO A 104 -5.12 30.58 -20.41
CA PRO A 104 -4.33 29.40 -20.75
C PRO A 104 -3.00 29.76 -21.45
N PRO A 105 -1.85 29.21 -20.99
CA PRO A 105 -0.62 29.13 -21.78
C PRO A 105 -0.56 27.76 -22.50
N PRO A 106 0.41 27.55 -23.42
CA PRO A 106 0.30 26.56 -24.49
C PRO A 106 0.30 25.14 -23.96
N VAL A 107 -0.32 24.24 -24.73
CA VAL A 107 -0.57 22.82 -24.44
C VAL A 107 0.67 22.15 -23.84
N ALA A 108 0.72 22.11 -22.51
CA ALA A 108 1.54 21.18 -21.76
C ALA A 108 0.76 19.85 -21.68
N ALA A 109 1.50 18.74 -21.77
CA ALA A 109 0.96 17.39 -21.59
C ALA A 109 0.05 17.33 -20.36
N PRO A 110 -1.05 16.54 -20.39
CA PRO A 110 -2.05 16.53 -19.33
C PRO A 110 -1.39 16.30 -17.97
N ALA A 111 -1.70 17.17 -17.01
CA ALA A 111 -1.18 17.08 -15.66
C ALA A 111 -1.48 15.69 -15.09
N PRO A 112 -0.46 14.92 -14.69
CA PRO A 112 -0.68 13.56 -14.27
C PRO A 112 -1.34 13.57 -12.87
N GLY A 113 -2.42 12.79 -12.72
CA GLY A 113 -3.29 12.77 -11.53
C GLY A 113 -2.61 12.32 -10.23
N PRO A 114 -3.38 11.98 -9.17
CA PRO A 114 -2.80 11.64 -7.86
C PRO A 114 -1.84 10.44 -7.92
N LEU A 115 -2.06 9.47 -8.82
CA LEU A 115 -1.23 8.26 -8.89
C LEU A 115 0.19 8.48 -9.42
N PRO A 116 0.41 9.16 -10.56
CA PRO A 116 1.76 9.52 -10.97
C PRO A 116 2.53 10.36 -9.94
N GLN A 117 1.85 11.24 -9.19
CA GLN A 117 2.48 12.01 -8.11
C GLN A 117 2.93 11.09 -6.97
N VAL A 118 2.09 10.14 -6.56
CA VAL A 118 2.47 9.10 -5.58
C VAL A 118 3.63 8.24 -6.08
N PHE A 119 3.66 7.89 -7.37
CA PHE A 119 4.76 7.13 -7.96
C PHE A 119 6.07 7.91 -8.00
N ALA A 120 6.01 9.19 -8.37
CA ALA A 120 7.18 10.08 -8.34
C ALA A 120 7.68 10.27 -6.90
N ALA A 121 6.79 10.52 -5.94
CA ALA A 121 7.14 10.70 -4.54
C ALA A 121 7.74 9.43 -3.92
N ALA A 122 7.17 8.26 -4.23
CA ALA A 122 7.73 6.97 -3.83
C ALA A 122 9.14 6.79 -4.41
N TYR A 123 9.31 7.09 -5.70
CA TYR A 123 10.60 6.97 -6.36
C TYR A 123 11.67 7.88 -5.73
N ASP A 124 11.35 9.16 -5.54
CA ASP A 124 12.26 10.13 -4.93
C ASP A 124 12.65 9.73 -3.51
N THR A 125 11.69 9.26 -2.72
CA THR A 125 11.95 8.79 -1.35
C THR A 125 12.84 7.54 -1.34
N LEU A 126 12.57 6.58 -2.23
CA LEU A 126 13.35 5.34 -2.32
C LEU A 126 14.79 5.60 -2.76
N VAL A 127 14.99 6.43 -3.79
CA VAL A 127 16.32 6.82 -4.25
C VAL A 127 17.06 7.62 -3.17
N GLY A 128 16.37 8.53 -2.47
CA GLY A 128 16.96 9.30 -1.37
C GLY A 128 17.39 8.45 -0.16
N GLN A 129 16.84 7.25 -0.01
CA GLN A 129 17.14 6.34 1.09
C GLN A 129 17.88 5.06 0.67
N VAL A 130 18.42 5.02 -0.56
CA VAL A 130 19.26 3.89 -0.98
C VAL A 130 20.56 3.89 -0.18
N ALA A 131 20.89 2.74 0.41
CA ALA A 131 22.14 2.53 1.12
C ALA A 131 23.20 1.99 0.15
N VAL A 132 24.37 2.61 0.17
CA VAL A 132 25.58 2.13 -0.51
C VAL A 132 26.62 1.83 0.57
N VAL A 133 27.00 0.56 0.71
CA VAL A 133 27.89 0.08 1.77
C VAL A 133 29.00 -0.75 1.16
N ASP A 134 30.25 -0.42 1.45
CA ASP A 134 31.39 -1.28 1.12
C ASP A 134 31.54 -2.36 2.19
N ASP A 135 31.06 -3.57 1.89
CA ASP A 135 31.18 -4.71 2.78
C ASP A 135 32.54 -5.41 2.58
N PRO A 136 33.30 -5.71 3.65
CA PRO A 136 34.62 -6.31 3.52
C PRO A 136 34.60 -7.70 2.85
N ASP A 137 33.53 -8.48 3.05
CA ASP A 137 33.46 -9.85 2.55
C ASP A 137 32.74 -9.94 1.19
N ARG A 138 31.79 -9.02 0.94
CA ARG A 138 30.88 -9.08 -0.22
C ARG A 138 31.13 -7.97 -1.24
N GLY A 139 32.03 -7.05 -0.95
CA GLY A 139 32.29 -5.84 -1.73
C GLY A 139 31.15 -4.83 -1.62
N ARG A 140 31.08 -3.91 -2.60
CA ARG A 140 30.06 -2.86 -2.62
C ARG A 140 28.63 -3.41 -2.70
N LEU A 141 27.76 -2.99 -1.79
CA LEU A 141 26.34 -3.34 -1.75
C LEU A 141 25.51 -2.07 -1.97
N THR A 142 24.53 -2.13 -2.87
CA THR A 142 23.59 -1.04 -3.16
C THR A 142 22.17 -1.57 -3.00
N GLY A 143 21.37 -0.95 -2.13
CA GLY A 143 19.98 -1.36 -1.93
C GLY A 143 19.37 -0.80 -0.65
N TRP A 144 18.46 -1.54 -0.04
CA TRP A 144 17.74 -1.08 1.16
C TRP A 144 17.77 -2.11 2.29
N SER A 145 17.71 -1.60 3.51
CA SER A 145 17.30 -2.36 4.69
C SER A 145 15.88 -2.89 4.54
N HIS A 146 15.42 -3.66 5.54
CA HIS A 146 14.08 -4.22 5.52
C HIS A 146 12.98 -3.12 5.56
N SER A 147 13.23 -2.05 6.32
CA SER A 147 12.40 -0.86 6.40
C SER A 147 13.20 0.40 6.09
N LEU A 148 12.56 1.39 5.48
CA LEU A 148 13.10 2.73 5.31
C LEU A 148 13.26 3.41 6.67
N GLY A 149 14.28 4.26 6.81
CA GLY A 149 14.61 4.94 8.07
C GLY A 149 15.14 4.06 9.20
N GLU A 150 15.54 2.80 8.95
CA GLU A 150 16.24 1.98 9.96
C GLU A 150 17.57 2.62 10.37
N SER A 151 17.91 2.51 11.67
CA SER A 151 19.05 3.20 12.29
C SER A 151 20.37 2.95 11.57
N THR A 152 21.18 4.01 11.50
CA THR A 152 22.46 4.04 10.76
C THR A 152 23.57 3.24 11.47
N PRO A 153 24.40 2.50 10.73
CA PRO A 153 24.36 2.35 9.27
C PRO A 153 23.28 1.34 8.82
N SER A 154 22.37 1.80 7.96
CA SER A 154 21.41 0.93 7.29
C SER A 154 22.17 0.11 6.23
N ARG A 155 22.08 -1.22 6.32
CA ARG A 155 22.76 -2.14 5.40
C ARG A 155 21.74 -2.78 4.46
N PRO A 156 22.03 -2.87 3.15
CA PRO A 156 21.19 -3.60 2.20
C PRO A 156 20.93 -5.05 2.65
N THR A 157 19.66 -5.46 2.58
CA THR A 157 19.22 -6.83 2.88
C THR A 157 18.61 -7.50 1.65
N SER A 158 18.60 -8.82 1.59
CA SER A 158 18.03 -9.57 0.46
C SER A 158 16.55 -9.22 0.25
N VAL A 159 15.77 -9.16 1.33
CA VAL A 159 14.33 -8.84 1.29
C VAL A 159 14.09 -7.39 0.88
N GLY A 160 14.74 -6.43 1.54
CA GLY A 160 14.57 -5.00 1.22
C GLY A 160 14.97 -4.68 -0.22
N THR A 161 16.11 -5.22 -0.66
CA THR A 161 16.64 -5.02 -2.02
C THR A 161 15.79 -5.72 -3.08
N ALA A 162 15.25 -6.91 -2.82
CA ALA A 162 14.37 -7.60 -3.76
C ALA A 162 13.02 -6.89 -3.95
N TYR A 163 12.44 -6.32 -2.89
CA TYR A 163 11.26 -5.46 -3.02
C TYR A 163 11.60 -4.14 -3.73
N GLY A 164 12.72 -3.49 -3.36
CA GLY A 164 13.18 -2.28 -4.01
C GLY A 164 13.41 -2.46 -5.51
N LEU A 165 14.06 -3.55 -5.94
CA LEU A 165 14.22 -3.91 -7.34
C LEU A 165 12.87 -4.07 -8.05
N GLN A 166 11.91 -4.75 -7.42
CA GLN A 166 10.57 -4.91 -8.01
C GLN A 166 9.84 -3.57 -8.13
N ILE A 167 9.94 -2.69 -7.13
CA ILE A 167 9.40 -1.33 -7.20
C ILE A 167 10.03 -0.56 -8.36
N MET A 168 11.36 -0.60 -8.47
CA MET A 168 12.09 0.07 -9.56
C MET A 168 11.62 -0.39 -10.95
N LEU A 169 11.37 -1.69 -11.10
CA LEU A 169 10.84 -2.26 -12.34
C LEU A 169 9.35 -1.91 -12.57
N ASP A 170 8.56 -1.68 -11.51
CA ASP A 170 7.16 -1.24 -11.64
C ASP A 170 7.03 0.23 -12.02
N LEU A 171 7.88 1.08 -11.45
CA LEU A 171 7.88 2.53 -11.69
C LEU A 171 8.49 2.89 -13.04
N GLY A 172 9.44 2.10 -13.55
CA GLY A 172 10.02 2.29 -14.90
C GLY A 172 10.84 3.57 -15.07
N MET A 173 11.20 4.24 -13.97
CA MET A 173 11.95 5.50 -13.98
C MET A 173 13.44 5.25 -14.26
N THR A 174 14.01 5.99 -15.22
CA THR A 174 15.38 5.81 -15.73
C THR A 174 16.21 7.09 -15.71
N ASP A 175 16.11 7.88 -14.63
CA ASP A 175 16.89 9.11 -14.49
C ASP A 175 18.39 8.88 -14.18
N GLY A 176 18.81 7.61 -14.07
CA GLY A 176 20.19 7.21 -13.84
C GLY A 176 20.66 7.27 -12.39
N ARG A 177 19.86 7.77 -11.44
CA ARG A 177 20.22 7.82 -10.01
C ARG A 177 20.36 6.43 -9.39
N LEU A 178 19.65 5.44 -9.92
CA LEU A 178 19.75 4.05 -9.49
C LEU A 178 19.59 3.11 -10.68
N ARG A 179 20.53 2.18 -10.85
CA ARG A 179 20.48 1.19 -11.94
C ARG A 179 19.96 -0.14 -11.41
N PRO A 180 18.95 -0.77 -12.05
CA PRO A 180 18.49 -2.11 -11.65
C PRO A 180 19.61 -3.17 -11.62
N GLY A 181 20.63 -3.04 -12.48
CA GLY A 181 21.81 -3.90 -12.49
C GLY A 181 22.58 -3.90 -11.16
N ASP A 182 22.73 -2.74 -10.52
CA ASP A 182 23.43 -2.63 -9.23
C ASP A 182 22.68 -3.39 -8.11
N LEU A 183 21.35 -3.38 -8.18
CA LEU A 183 20.49 -4.13 -7.25
C LEU A 183 20.56 -5.64 -7.52
N VAL A 184 20.57 -6.05 -8.80
CA VAL A 184 20.77 -7.45 -9.21
C VAL A 184 22.11 -7.98 -8.70
N ASP A 185 23.19 -7.22 -8.88
CA ASP A 185 24.52 -7.59 -8.40
C ASP A 185 24.56 -7.67 -6.87
N THR A 186 23.91 -6.73 -6.19
CA THR A 186 23.78 -6.76 -4.72
C THR A 186 23.05 -8.01 -4.25
N LEU A 187 21.95 -8.39 -4.90
CA LEU A 187 21.25 -9.64 -4.55
C LEU A 187 22.16 -10.86 -4.73
N TRP A 188 22.95 -10.95 -5.80
CA TRP A 188 23.92 -12.04 -5.97
C TRP A 188 25.04 -12.02 -4.92
N ARG A 189 25.54 -10.85 -4.53
CA ARG A 189 26.50 -10.69 -3.42
C ARG A 189 25.90 -11.06 -2.07
N LEU A 190 24.59 -10.91 -1.92
CA LEU A 190 23.87 -11.26 -0.70
C LEU A 190 23.55 -12.76 -0.57
N ARG A 191 23.74 -13.55 -1.63
CA ARG A 191 23.58 -14.99 -1.64
C ARG A 191 24.46 -15.64 -0.57
N LEU A 192 23.91 -16.62 0.14
CA LEU A 192 24.66 -17.35 1.18
C LEU A 192 25.65 -18.35 0.56
N PRO A 193 26.73 -18.74 1.26
CA PRO A 193 27.73 -19.68 0.72
C PRO A 193 27.11 -20.99 0.22
N GLY A 194 26.17 -21.56 1.00
CA GLY A 194 25.43 -22.77 0.68
C GLY A 194 24.34 -22.62 -0.40
N GLY A 195 24.16 -21.42 -0.96
CA GLY A 195 23.04 -21.10 -1.84
C GLY A 195 21.84 -20.50 -1.12
N GLY A 196 20.96 -19.90 -1.92
CA GLY A 196 19.76 -19.22 -1.47
C GLY A 196 20.01 -17.92 -0.69
N TRP A 197 18.92 -17.40 -0.13
CA TRP A 197 18.88 -16.15 0.61
C TRP A 197 18.04 -16.31 1.88
N SER A 198 18.32 -15.47 2.87
CA SER A 198 17.60 -15.42 4.15
C SER A 198 17.14 -13.99 4.46
N ALA A 199 16.10 -13.88 5.28
CA ALA A 199 15.77 -12.61 5.91
C ALA A 199 16.71 -12.36 7.08
N ARG A 200 16.88 -11.09 7.47
CA ARG A 200 17.69 -10.69 8.63
C ARG A 200 17.30 -11.42 9.93
N SER A 201 16.03 -11.77 10.08
CA SER A 201 15.50 -12.50 11.24
C SER A 201 15.72 -14.02 11.20
N GLN A 202 16.21 -14.58 10.08
CA GLN A 202 16.23 -16.02 9.80
C GLN A 202 17.63 -16.65 9.87
N GLY A 203 18.51 -16.11 10.72
CA GLY A 203 19.84 -16.68 10.93
C GLY A 203 20.69 -16.75 9.66
N ALA A 204 21.65 -17.68 9.66
CA ALA A 204 22.64 -17.84 8.58
C ALA A 204 22.21 -18.82 7.47
N GLU A 205 20.99 -19.36 7.53
CA GLU A 205 20.49 -20.34 6.56
C GLU A 205 19.52 -19.73 5.56
N ALA A 206 19.60 -20.20 4.32
CA ALA A 206 18.63 -19.84 3.31
C ALA A 206 17.25 -20.40 3.64
N ARG A 207 16.22 -19.59 3.39
CA ARG A 207 14.82 -20.01 3.55
C ARG A 207 14.08 -19.98 2.22
N PRO A 208 13.21 -20.98 1.93
CA PRO A 208 12.53 -21.07 0.65
C PRO A 208 11.73 -19.82 0.28
N GLU A 209 11.01 -19.21 1.21
CA GLU A 209 10.20 -18.02 0.95
C GLU A 209 11.04 -16.81 0.52
N VAL A 210 12.21 -16.59 1.14
CA VAL A 210 13.10 -15.48 0.79
C VAL A 210 13.85 -15.79 -0.49
N THR A 211 14.28 -17.04 -0.66
CA THR A 211 14.96 -17.50 -1.88
C THR A 211 14.03 -17.33 -3.09
N ALA A 212 12.78 -17.79 -2.99
CA ALA A 212 11.79 -17.64 -4.06
C ALA A 212 11.41 -16.18 -4.33
N LEU A 213 11.33 -15.31 -3.30
CA LEU A 213 11.15 -13.87 -3.47
C LEU A 213 12.28 -13.26 -4.32
N VAL A 214 13.54 -13.57 -3.96
CA VAL A 214 14.72 -13.05 -4.68
C VAL A 214 14.78 -13.61 -6.10
N LEU A 215 14.57 -14.92 -6.29
CA LEU A 215 14.50 -15.55 -7.60
C LEU A 215 13.44 -14.90 -8.49
N GLY A 216 12.24 -14.66 -7.96
CA GLY A 216 11.17 -13.98 -8.68
C GLY A 216 11.51 -12.54 -9.05
N ALA A 217 12.27 -11.81 -8.21
CA ALA A 217 12.74 -10.46 -8.51
C ALA A 217 13.84 -10.47 -9.58
N LEU A 218 14.81 -11.39 -9.50
CA LEU A 218 15.88 -11.56 -10.49
C LEU A 218 15.34 -11.97 -11.86
N ALA A 219 14.41 -12.93 -11.90
CA ALA A 219 13.75 -13.34 -13.14
C ALA A 219 13.01 -12.17 -13.79
N ARG A 220 12.29 -11.38 -12.98
CA ARG A 220 11.61 -10.17 -13.45
C ARG A 220 12.58 -9.11 -13.98
N ALA A 221 13.78 -9.02 -13.42
CA ALA A 221 14.84 -8.14 -13.91
C ALA A 221 15.54 -8.64 -15.17
N GLY A 222 15.11 -9.78 -15.74
CA GLY A 222 15.66 -10.33 -16.98
C GLY A 222 16.90 -11.20 -16.78
N VAL A 223 17.19 -11.67 -15.55
CA VAL A 223 18.28 -12.62 -15.33
C VAL A 223 17.97 -13.94 -16.05
N PRO A 224 18.87 -14.48 -16.89
CA PRO A 224 18.61 -15.70 -17.65
C PRO A 224 18.31 -16.92 -16.77
N ALA A 225 17.35 -17.75 -17.19
CA ALA A 225 16.92 -18.93 -16.43
C ALA A 225 18.08 -19.88 -16.11
N GLN A 226 19.06 -20.02 -17.00
CA GLN A 226 20.25 -20.86 -16.79
C GLN A 226 21.08 -20.39 -15.58
N ARG A 227 21.14 -19.08 -15.32
CA ARG A 227 21.83 -18.53 -14.16
C ARG A 227 21.03 -18.73 -12.87
N LEU A 228 19.71 -18.82 -12.96
CA LEU A 228 18.82 -19.06 -11.82
C LEU A 228 18.69 -20.55 -11.47
N ALA A 229 18.91 -21.45 -12.44
CA ALA A 229 18.62 -22.88 -12.33
C ALA A 229 19.18 -23.53 -11.05
N ARG A 230 20.46 -23.30 -10.74
CA ARG A 230 21.08 -23.85 -9.53
C ARG A 230 20.35 -23.42 -8.26
N GLU A 231 19.97 -22.16 -8.15
CA GLU A 231 19.30 -21.63 -6.96
C GLU A 231 17.83 -22.04 -6.89
N VAL A 232 17.19 -22.25 -8.04
CA VAL A 232 15.87 -22.89 -8.14
C VAL A 232 15.95 -24.32 -7.59
N ASP A 233 16.94 -25.10 -7.98
CA ASP A 233 17.13 -26.47 -7.49
C ASP A 233 17.39 -26.50 -5.98
N HIS A 234 18.19 -25.57 -5.46
CA HIS A 234 18.40 -25.45 -4.01
C HIS A 234 17.09 -25.10 -3.29
N CYS A 235 16.31 -24.16 -3.83
CA CYS A 235 15.03 -23.75 -3.25
C CYS A 235 14.03 -24.91 -3.22
N THR A 236 13.89 -25.67 -4.32
CA THR A 236 12.94 -26.78 -4.41
C THR A 236 13.37 -27.97 -3.56
N ALA A 237 14.68 -28.28 -3.53
CA ALA A 237 15.22 -29.35 -2.69
C ALA A 237 15.11 -29.04 -1.18
N ALA A 238 15.15 -27.77 -0.80
CA ALA A 238 14.94 -27.35 0.59
C ALA A 238 13.45 -27.28 0.98
N PHE A 239 12.54 -27.17 0.01
CA PHE A 239 11.11 -26.94 0.26
C PHE A 239 10.25 -28.20 0.11
N THR A 240 10.60 -29.23 0.90
CA THR A 240 9.83 -30.48 1.05
C THR A 240 9.23 -30.59 2.45
N ARG A 241 8.28 -31.50 2.68
CA ARG A 241 7.67 -31.69 4.01
C ARG A 241 8.69 -32.14 5.06
N GLU A 242 9.69 -32.91 4.64
CA GLU A 242 10.74 -33.45 5.51
C GLU A 242 11.75 -32.39 5.92
N ARG A 243 12.00 -31.40 5.06
CA ARG A 243 13.06 -30.39 5.26
C ARG A 243 12.54 -29.03 5.73
N ASP A 244 11.32 -28.67 5.36
CA ASP A 244 10.68 -27.42 5.78
C ASP A 244 9.21 -27.62 6.09
N HIS A 245 8.90 -28.50 7.05
CA HIS A 245 7.54 -28.76 7.50
C HIS A 245 6.76 -27.47 7.80
N ALA A 246 7.33 -26.57 8.61
CA ALA A 246 6.67 -25.32 8.99
C ALA A 246 6.35 -24.42 7.79
N GLY A 247 7.25 -24.34 6.81
CA GLY A 247 7.00 -23.60 5.58
C GLY A 247 5.97 -24.29 4.67
N ARG A 248 5.99 -25.63 4.61
CA ARG A 248 5.03 -26.41 3.81
C ARG A 248 3.61 -26.34 4.33
N GLU A 249 3.43 -26.19 5.63
CA GLU A 249 2.12 -25.98 6.23
C GLU A 249 1.63 -24.53 6.09
N SER A 250 2.51 -23.54 5.91
CA SER A 250 2.11 -22.13 5.87
C SER A 250 1.56 -21.72 4.50
N THR A 251 0.32 -21.24 4.46
CA THR A 251 -0.31 -20.70 3.24
C THR A 251 0.52 -19.55 2.65
N HIS A 252 1.02 -18.65 3.50
CA HIS A 252 1.86 -17.54 3.05
C HIS A 252 3.16 -18.02 2.39
N VAL A 253 3.87 -18.97 3.01
CA VAL A 253 5.13 -19.48 2.50
C VAL A 253 4.92 -20.24 1.19
N VAL A 254 3.94 -21.15 1.13
CA VAL A 254 3.63 -21.91 -0.08
C VAL A 254 3.22 -20.99 -1.23
N THR A 255 2.34 -20.02 -1.01
CA THR A 255 1.95 -19.06 -2.07
C THR A 255 3.11 -18.17 -2.51
N THR A 256 4.03 -17.81 -1.60
CA THR A 256 5.24 -17.04 -1.92
C THR A 256 6.20 -17.85 -2.77
N VAL A 257 6.49 -19.10 -2.38
CA VAL A 257 7.37 -19.99 -3.14
C VAL A 257 6.79 -20.29 -4.52
N LEU A 258 5.51 -20.67 -4.59
CA LEU A 258 4.82 -20.93 -5.86
C LEU A 258 4.91 -19.72 -6.80
N ARG A 259 4.57 -18.52 -6.34
CA ARG A 259 4.62 -17.31 -7.19
C ARG A 259 6.04 -16.90 -7.60
N GLY A 260 7.04 -17.14 -6.75
CA GLY A 260 8.44 -16.91 -7.08
C GLY A 260 8.94 -17.86 -8.17
N LEU A 261 8.67 -19.16 -8.00
CA LEU A 261 9.05 -20.21 -8.94
C LEU A 261 8.30 -20.11 -10.27
N LEU A 262 7.02 -19.74 -10.29
CA LEU A 262 6.27 -19.50 -11.52
C LEU A 262 6.94 -18.46 -12.44
N ARG A 263 7.69 -17.52 -11.86
CA ARG A 263 8.46 -16.51 -12.61
C ARG A 263 9.86 -17.01 -12.96
N ALA A 264 10.56 -17.63 -12.01
CA ALA A 264 11.97 -18.00 -12.16
C ALA A 264 12.20 -19.31 -12.92
N ALA A 265 11.27 -20.25 -12.82
CA ALA A 265 11.32 -21.58 -13.41
C ALA A 265 9.91 -22.08 -13.76
N PRO A 266 9.25 -21.52 -14.79
CA PRO A 266 7.86 -21.83 -15.15
C PRO A 266 7.61 -23.28 -15.53
N HIS A 267 8.66 -24.04 -15.85
CA HIS A 267 8.61 -25.48 -16.15
C HIS A 267 9.13 -26.36 -15.01
N GLY A 268 9.31 -25.80 -13.81
CA GLY A 268 9.83 -26.52 -12.66
C GLY A 268 8.87 -27.60 -12.16
N ALA A 269 9.38 -28.81 -11.94
CA ALA A 269 8.59 -29.96 -11.51
C ALA A 269 7.90 -29.80 -10.15
N ALA A 270 8.36 -28.87 -9.31
CA ALA A 270 7.73 -28.57 -8.02
C ALA A 270 6.40 -27.80 -8.15
N LEU A 271 6.15 -27.13 -9.28
CA LEU A 271 5.00 -26.23 -9.44
C LEU A 271 3.64 -26.94 -9.34
N PRO A 272 3.41 -28.10 -10.02
CA PRO A 272 2.16 -28.83 -9.86
C PRO A 272 1.92 -29.26 -8.41
N THR A 273 2.93 -29.81 -7.73
CA THR A 273 2.81 -30.24 -6.31
C THR A 273 2.47 -29.08 -5.38
N LEU A 274 3.02 -27.90 -5.61
CA LEU A 274 2.70 -26.70 -4.83
C LEU A 274 1.27 -26.20 -5.09
N ARG A 275 0.80 -26.27 -6.34
CA ARG A 275 -0.57 -25.92 -6.72
C ARG A 275 -1.56 -26.88 -6.06
N GLU A 276 -1.33 -28.18 -6.15
CA GLU A 276 -2.24 -29.17 -5.53
C GLU A 276 -2.26 -29.03 -4.00
N ALA A 277 -1.11 -28.79 -3.36
CA ALA A 277 -1.08 -28.53 -1.91
C ALA A 277 -1.95 -27.32 -1.49
N LEU A 278 -2.08 -26.29 -2.35
CA LEU A 278 -3.01 -25.19 -2.09
C LEU A 278 -4.47 -25.60 -2.27
N VAL A 279 -4.79 -26.39 -3.30
CA VAL A 279 -6.16 -26.88 -3.53
C VAL A 279 -6.60 -27.79 -2.38
N ASP A 280 -5.74 -28.72 -1.97
CA ASP A 280 -6.00 -29.68 -0.89
C ASP A 280 -6.12 -28.98 0.48
N GLY A 281 -5.36 -27.91 0.70
CA GLY A 281 -5.39 -27.13 1.94
C GLY A 281 -6.55 -26.13 2.05
N ALA A 282 -7.47 -26.10 1.08
CA ALA A 282 -8.66 -25.27 1.14
C ALA A 282 -9.69 -25.85 2.13
N VAL A 283 -10.31 -25.00 2.95
CA VAL A 283 -11.31 -25.38 3.94
C VAL A 283 -12.69 -24.84 3.56
N SER A 284 -13.74 -25.59 3.85
CA SER A 284 -15.13 -25.11 3.72
C SER A 284 -15.46 -24.22 4.92
N ASP A 285 -15.99 -23.03 4.66
CA ASP A 285 -16.41 -22.09 5.70
C ASP A 285 -17.94 -22.08 5.86
N PRO A 286 -18.50 -22.67 6.94
CA PRO A 286 -19.94 -22.61 7.20
C PRO A 286 -20.48 -21.19 7.39
N GLY A 287 -19.62 -20.22 7.73
CA GLY A 287 -20.00 -18.81 7.89
C GLY A 287 -20.22 -18.07 6.58
N ARG A 288 -19.78 -18.63 5.45
CA ARG A 288 -19.97 -18.08 4.09
C ARG A 288 -20.41 -19.17 3.12
N ASP A 289 -21.57 -19.76 3.40
CA ASP A 289 -22.26 -20.72 2.52
C ASP A 289 -21.42 -21.94 2.11
N HIS A 290 -20.57 -22.43 3.02
CA HIS A 290 -19.66 -23.54 2.78
C HIS A 290 -18.66 -23.35 1.63
N LEU A 291 -18.47 -22.11 1.17
CA LEU A 291 -17.48 -21.78 0.15
C LEU A 291 -16.07 -22.12 0.63
N ARG A 292 -15.23 -22.59 -0.29
CA ARG A 292 -13.83 -22.91 0.01
C ARG A 292 -13.00 -21.63 0.17
N CYS A 293 -12.19 -21.62 1.22
CA CYS A 293 -11.32 -20.52 1.59
C CYS A 293 -10.02 -21.06 2.21
N TRP A 294 -9.13 -20.16 2.64
CA TRP A 294 -7.86 -20.54 3.25
C TRP A 294 -7.65 -19.84 4.59
N GLY A 295 -7.07 -20.58 5.53
CA GLY A 295 -6.48 -20.03 6.75
C GLY A 295 -4.96 -19.89 6.62
N TYR A 296 -4.29 -19.61 7.74
CA TYR A 296 -2.83 -19.50 7.79
C TYR A 296 -2.08 -20.84 7.62
N ARG A 297 -2.79 -21.98 7.79
CA ARG A 297 -2.25 -23.34 7.62
C ARG A 297 -3.00 -24.15 6.56
N LEU A 298 -2.24 -24.92 5.79
CA LEU A 298 -2.69 -25.83 4.72
C LEU A 298 -2.80 -27.28 5.16
N ASP A 299 -2.23 -27.67 6.31
CA ASP A 299 -2.35 -29.02 6.87
C ASP A 299 -3.11 -28.96 8.23
N PRO A 300 -3.83 -30.03 8.63
CA PRO A 300 -4.53 -30.08 9.91
C PRO A 300 -3.61 -29.94 11.14
N PRO A 301 -4.07 -29.30 12.23
CA PRO A 301 -5.32 -28.56 12.33
C PRO A 301 -5.25 -27.25 11.55
N TYR A 302 -6.23 -27.05 10.67
CA TYR A 302 -6.33 -25.88 9.82
C TYR A 302 -6.51 -24.61 10.66
N GLY A 303 -6.01 -23.49 10.14
CA GLY A 303 -6.32 -22.18 10.70
C GLY A 303 -7.77 -21.76 10.40
N PRO A 304 -8.31 -20.77 11.13
CA PRO A 304 -9.62 -20.22 10.79
C PRO A 304 -9.59 -19.59 9.38
N PRO A 305 -10.74 -19.54 8.68
CA PRO A 305 -10.90 -18.78 7.44
C PRO A 305 -10.31 -17.38 7.53
N SER A 306 -9.56 -16.96 6.51
CA SER A 306 -8.83 -15.70 6.54
C SER A 306 -8.84 -14.99 5.17
N PRO A 307 -9.36 -13.76 5.08
CA PRO A 307 -9.42 -13.00 3.82
C PRO A 307 -8.07 -12.82 3.14
N LEU A 308 -7.04 -12.52 3.94
CA LEU A 308 -5.67 -12.43 3.46
C LEU A 308 -5.20 -13.71 2.78
N HIS A 309 -5.35 -14.85 3.45
CA HIS A 309 -4.81 -16.12 2.97
C HIS A 309 -5.60 -16.62 1.77
N THR A 310 -6.92 -16.45 1.79
CA THR A 310 -7.78 -16.68 0.63
C THR A 310 -7.35 -15.84 -0.57
N ALA A 311 -7.12 -14.53 -0.39
CA ALA A 311 -6.65 -13.66 -1.46
C ALA A 311 -5.25 -14.06 -1.98
N GLN A 312 -4.33 -14.45 -1.09
CA GLN A 312 -3.01 -14.95 -1.49
C GLN A 312 -3.10 -16.23 -2.31
N ALA A 313 -3.96 -17.17 -1.91
CA ALA A 313 -4.20 -18.43 -2.60
C ALA A 313 -4.84 -18.20 -3.97
N VAL A 314 -5.91 -17.40 -4.06
CA VAL A 314 -6.56 -17.02 -5.33
C VAL A 314 -5.52 -16.42 -6.30
N VAL A 315 -4.71 -15.45 -5.85
CA VAL A 315 -3.65 -14.85 -6.69
C VAL A 315 -2.59 -15.87 -7.12
N ALA A 316 -2.28 -16.85 -6.28
CA ALA A 316 -1.30 -17.89 -6.62
C ALA A 316 -1.86 -18.91 -7.62
N LEU A 317 -3.10 -19.37 -7.41
CA LEU A 317 -3.80 -20.33 -8.29
C LEU A 317 -4.07 -19.71 -9.67
N GLU A 318 -4.56 -18.47 -9.73
CA GLU A 318 -4.74 -17.73 -10.99
C GLU A 318 -3.44 -17.64 -11.80
N ARG A 319 -2.31 -17.38 -11.13
CA ARG A 319 -1.00 -17.33 -11.81
C ARG A 319 -0.51 -18.70 -12.23
N ALA A 320 -0.75 -19.73 -11.41
CA ALA A 320 -0.42 -21.10 -11.74
C ALA A 320 -1.21 -21.57 -12.96
N ALA A 321 -2.51 -21.27 -13.03
CA ALA A 321 -3.38 -21.60 -14.15
C ALA A 321 -2.85 -21.06 -15.49
N ARG A 322 -2.34 -19.83 -15.50
CA ARG A 322 -1.76 -19.21 -16.73
C ARG A 322 -0.48 -19.88 -17.22
N VAL A 323 0.27 -20.56 -16.35
CA VAL A 323 1.57 -21.16 -16.69
C VAL A 323 1.45 -22.68 -16.89
N LEU A 324 0.64 -23.34 -16.07
CA LEU A 324 0.51 -24.80 -16.01
C LEU A 324 -0.77 -25.32 -16.66
N GLY A 325 -1.67 -24.42 -17.11
CA GLY A 325 -3.06 -24.75 -17.36
C GLY A 325 -3.86 -24.95 -16.06
N GLU A 326 -5.17 -25.05 -16.20
CA GLU A 326 -6.12 -25.16 -15.10
C GLU A 326 -6.90 -26.48 -15.18
N SER A 327 -6.88 -27.27 -14.10
CA SER A 327 -7.78 -28.42 -13.94
C SER A 327 -9.11 -27.97 -13.34
N GLU A 328 -10.13 -28.81 -13.44
CA GLU A 328 -11.45 -28.51 -12.85
C GLU A 328 -11.36 -28.28 -11.34
N ALA A 329 -10.60 -29.09 -10.60
CA ALA A 329 -10.43 -28.94 -9.16
C ALA A 329 -9.75 -27.61 -8.78
N VAL A 330 -8.71 -27.22 -9.52
CA VAL A 330 -8.00 -25.94 -9.33
C VAL A 330 -8.92 -24.76 -9.61
N ARG A 331 -9.64 -24.82 -10.73
CA ARG A 331 -10.60 -23.79 -11.13
C ARG A 331 -11.68 -23.62 -10.08
N ALA A 332 -12.33 -24.71 -9.68
CA ALA A 332 -13.39 -24.68 -8.69
C ALA A 332 -12.90 -24.10 -7.35
N ALA A 333 -11.69 -24.49 -6.88
CA ALA A 333 -11.14 -23.96 -5.64
C ALA A 333 -10.88 -22.45 -5.74
N ARG A 334 -10.29 -22.00 -6.86
CA ARG A 334 -10.04 -20.58 -7.12
C ARG A 334 -11.35 -19.78 -7.17
N GLU A 335 -12.36 -20.28 -7.88
CA GLU A 335 -13.65 -19.60 -8.03
C GLU A 335 -14.40 -19.53 -6.70
N ASP A 336 -14.43 -20.61 -5.91
CA ASP A 336 -14.99 -20.58 -4.55
C ASP A 336 -14.27 -19.59 -3.65
N GLY A 337 -12.94 -19.50 -3.74
CA GLY A 337 -12.16 -18.50 -3.02
C GLY A 337 -12.50 -17.07 -3.42
N VAL A 338 -12.80 -16.82 -4.70
CA VAL A 338 -13.29 -15.52 -5.16
C VAL A 338 -14.68 -15.25 -4.58
N ARG A 339 -15.62 -16.19 -4.72
CA ARG A 339 -16.97 -16.05 -4.14
C ARG A 339 -16.91 -15.76 -2.65
N TRP A 340 -16.05 -16.47 -1.91
CA TRP A 340 -15.87 -16.27 -0.48
C TRP A 340 -15.41 -14.85 -0.13
N LEU A 341 -14.51 -14.27 -0.94
CA LEU A 341 -14.08 -12.87 -0.79
C LEU A 341 -15.21 -11.88 -1.15
N LEU A 342 -16.03 -12.21 -2.15
CA LEU A 342 -17.20 -11.42 -2.54
C LEU A 342 -18.33 -11.46 -1.50
N SER A 343 -18.38 -12.51 -0.68
CA SER A 343 -19.32 -12.66 0.44
C SER A 343 -18.88 -11.92 1.71
N CYS A 344 -18.09 -10.85 1.60
CA CYS A 344 -17.72 -10.01 2.76
C CYS A 344 -18.99 -9.48 3.45
N PRO A 345 -19.21 -9.77 4.74
CA PRO A 345 -20.48 -9.46 5.41
C PRO A 345 -20.60 -8.00 5.85
N ASP A 346 -19.49 -7.28 5.94
CA ASP A 346 -19.42 -5.97 6.59
C ASP A 346 -19.47 -4.81 5.58
N ALA A 347 -20.17 -3.74 5.94
CA ALA A 347 -20.14 -2.46 5.25
C ALA A 347 -19.87 -1.31 6.27
N PRO A 348 -19.18 -0.23 5.86
CA PRO A 348 -18.66 0.04 4.53
C PRO A 348 -17.35 -0.72 4.23
N HIS A 349 -17.18 -1.17 2.99
CA HIS A 349 -16.09 -2.09 2.61
C HIS A 349 -14.69 -1.48 2.68
N HIS A 350 -14.51 -0.16 2.79
CA HIS A 350 -13.18 0.45 2.96
C HIS A 350 -12.64 0.36 4.40
N ALA A 351 -13.47 -0.09 5.35
CA ALA A 351 -13.13 -0.21 6.76
C ALA A 351 -13.62 -1.53 7.38
N CYS A 352 -13.96 -2.53 6.55
CA CYS A 352 -14.43 -3.82 7.05
C CYS A 352 -13.30 -4.64 7.69
N LEU A 353 -13.70 -5.59 8.54
CA LEU A 353 -12.76 -6.49 9.21
C LEU A 353 -11.95 -7.33 8.22
N ASP A 354 -12.51 -7.59 7.03
CA ASP A 354 -11.80 -8.32 5.98
C ASP A 354 -10.55 -7.60 5.44
N LEU A 355 -10.43 -6.28 5.67
CA LEU A 355 -9.25 -5.49 5.29
C LEU A 355 -8.23 -5.33 6.41
N GLU A 356 -8.49 -5.83 7.61
CA GLU A 356 -7.55 -5.70 8.72
C GLU A 356 -6.21 -6.34 8.41
N ASN A 357 -5.14 -5.62 8.74
CA ASN A 357 -3.79 -6.08 8.55
C ASN A 357 -3.47 -7.21 9.53
N LEU A 358 -2.93 -8.31 9.03
CA LEU A 358 -2.63 -9.49 9.84
C LEU A 358 -1.14 -9.61 10.14
N ARG A 359 -0.83 -10.18 11.31
CA ARG A 359 0.52 -10.63 11.68
C ARG A 359 0.50 -12.13 11.99
N GLU A 360 1.52 -12.83 11.51
CA GLU A 360 1.74 -14.24 11.84
C GLU A 360 3.22 -14.53 12.07
N GLU A 361 3.50 -15.70 12.63
CA GLU A 361 4.85 -16.18 12.89
C GLU A 361 5.05 -17.55 12.26
N VAL A 362 6.12 -17.70 11.47
CA VAL A 362 6.60 -19.00 11.02
C VAL A 362 7.79 -19.37 11.90
N ARG A 363 7.62 -20.39 12.72
CA ARG A 363 8.62 -20.86 13.68
C ARG A 363 9.28 -22.13 13.14
N ARG A 364 10.60 -22.15 13.12
CA ARG A 364 11.39 -23.33 12.74
C ARG A 364 12.42 -23.63 13.82
N PRO A 365 12.72 -24.90 14.11
CA PRO A 365 13.88 -25.26 14.91
C PRO A 365 15.14 -24.68 14.27
N ARG A 366 16.06 -24.18 15.09
CA ARG A 366 17.35 -23.77 14.58
C ARG A 366 18.18 -25.01 14.22
N PRO A 367 18.96 -24.94 13.14
CA PRO A 367 19.82 -26.05 12.72
C PRO A 367 21.00 -26.28 13.66
N ASP A 368 21.56 -25.20 14.20
CA ASP A 368 22.70 -25.20 15.13
C ASP A 368 22.30 -25.57 16.56
N ASP A 369 21.05 -25.27 16.94
CA ASP A 369 20.49 -25.59 18.25
C ASP A 369 18.99 -25.90 18.13
N PRO A 370 18.60 -27.18 17.95
CA PRO A 370 17.20 -27.57 17.81
C PRO A 370 16.30 -27.21 19.00
N ALA A 371 16.88 -26.90 20.18
CA ALA A 371 16.10 -26.42 21.33
C ALA A 371 15.67 -24.95 21.16
N ARG A 372 16.31 -24.20 20.27
CA ARG A 372 15.96 -22.81 19.93
C ARG A 372 15.18 -22.77 18.63
N HIS A 373 14.33 -21.75 18.52
CA HIS A 373 13.57 -21.49 17.31
C HIS A 373 14.07 -20.22 16.63
N GLU A 374 14.13 -20.26 15.30
CA GLU A 374 14.05 -19.04 14.51
C GLU A 374 12.58 -18.67 14.29
N VAL A 375 12.30 -17.38 14.24
CA VAL A 375 10.94 -16.86 14.09
C VAL A 375 10.93 -15.83 12.97
N LEU A 376 10.30 -16.19 11.85
CA LEU A 376 9.94 -15.23 10.83
C LEU A 376 8.64 -14.55 11.24
N ASN A 377 8.71 -13.25 11.54
CA ASN A 377 7.54 -12.43 11.78
C ASN A 377 7.04 -11.88 10.44
N VAL A 378 5.89 -12.34 9.99
CA VAL A 378 5.25 -11.88 8.77
C VAL A 378 4.15 -10.89 9.11
N ARG A 379 4.16 -9.76 8.41
CA ARG A 379 3.12 -8.75 8.47
C ARG A 379 2.51 -8.62 7.08
N HIS A 380 1.21 -8.47 7.03
CA HIS A 380 0.47 -8.52 5.79
C HIS A 380 -0.38 -7.28 5.61
N PHE A 381 -0.29 -6.68 4.44
CA PHE A 381 -1.14 -5.58 4.04
C PHE A 381 -2.34 -6.12 3.30
N THR A 382 -3.37 -6.55 4.05
CA THR A 382 -4.48 -7.38 3.57
C THR A 382 -5.20 -6.75 2.39
N ALA A 383 -5.51 -5.44 2.46
CA ALA A 383 -6.17 -4.72 1.38
C ALA A 383 -5.48 -4.88 0.02
N THR A 384 -4.14 -4.84 -0.03
CA THR A 384 -3.41 -5.01 -1.30
C THR A 384 -3.55 -6.42 -1.90
N TRP A 385 -3.71 -7.44 -1.06
CA TRP A 385 -3.93 -8.81 -1.52
C TRP A 385 -5.35 -8.97 -2.06
N ILE A 386 -6.35 -8.40 -1.38
CA ILE A 386 -7.74 -8.40 -1.84
C ILE A 386 -7.85 -7.67 -3.19
N VAL A 387 -7.27 -6.47 -3.33
CA VAL A 387 -7.21 -5.75 -4.61
C VAL A 387 -6.61 -6.64 -5.71
N ARG A 388 -5.50 -7.32 -5.44
CA ARG A 388 -4.84 -8.17 -6.43
C ARG A 388 -5.65 -9.43 -6.78
N ALA A 389 -6.42 -9.97 -5.85
CA ALA A 389 -7.29 -11.11 -6.09
C ALA A 389 -8.50 -10.68 -6.95
N LEU A 390 -9.18 -9.59 -6.57
CA LEU A 390 -10.38 -9.10 -7.25
C LEU A 390 -10.09 -8.47 -8.63
N LEU A 391 -8.89 -7.91 -8.85
CA LEU A 391 -8.46 -7.43 -10.17
C LEU A 391 -8.08 -8.54 -11.16
N SER A 392 -8.08 -9.81 -10.73
CA SER A 392 -7.80 -10.92 -11.65
C SER A 392 -8.93 -11.07 -12.67
N ARG A 393 -8.61 -11.55 -13.88
CA ARG A 393 -9.62 -11.78 -14.93
C ARG A 393 -10.62 -12.83 -14.46
N GLY A 394 -10.13 -13.92 -13.87
CA GLY A 394 -10.98 -14.97 -13.30
C GLY A 394 -11.93 -14.47 -12.21
N ALA A 395 -11.54 -13.47 -11.40
CA ALA A 395 -12.44 -12.92 -10.38
C ALA A 395 -13.61 -12.13 -11.00
N LEU A 396 -13.33 -11.31 -12.02
CA LEU A 396 -14.37 -10.58 -12.75
C LEU A 396 -15.31 -11.53 -13.51
N GLU A 397 -14.77 -12.61 -14.09
CA GLU A 397 -15.57 -13.65 -14.76
C GLU A 397 -16.53 -14.35 -13.78
N VAL A 398 -16.06 -14.70 -12.58
CA VAL A 398 -16.91 -15.25 -11.52
C VAL A 398 -18.00 -14.25 -11.12
N ALA A 399 -17.63 -12.99 -10.87
CA ALA A 399 -18.61 -11.96 -10.52
C ALA A 399 -19.69 -11.79 -11.61
N ARG A 400 -19.32 -11.85 -12.89
CA ARG A 400 -20.25 -11.81 -14.02
C ARG A 400 -21.18 -13.02 -14.08
N GLN A 401 -20.61 -14.22 -13.94
CA GLN A 401 -21.37 -15.48 -13.99
C GLN A 401 -22.42 -15.55 -12.88
N ASP A 402 -22.07 -15.02 -11.70
CA ASP A 402 -22.93 -15.07 -10.52
C ASP A 402 -23.82 -13.81 -10.36
N GLY A 403 -23.72 -12.82 -11.26
CA GLY A 403 -24.48 -11.57 -11.18
C GLY A 403 -24.07 -10.63 -10.03
N LEU A 404 -22.82 -10.71 -9.58
CA LEU A 404 -22.24 -9.98 -8.44
C LEU A 404 -21.31 -8.84 -8.86
N GLU A 405 -21.49 -8.27 -10.04
CA GLU A 405 -20.59 -7.24 -10.60
C GLU A 405 -20.58 -5.95 -9.79
N GLU A 406 -21.72 -5.56 -9.22
CA GLU A 406 -21.83 -4.39 -8.34
C GLU A 406 -21.07 -4.63 -7.03
N THR A 407 -21.33 -5.75 -6.35
CA THR A 407 -20.61 -6.18 -5.15
C THR A 407 -19.10 -6.27 -5.38
N TRP A 408 -18.69 -6.84 -6.50
CA TRP A 408 -17.28 -6.91 -6.89
C TRP A 408 -16.65 -5.52 -7.02
N ARG A 409 -17.35 -4.57 -7.63
CA ARG A 409 -16.86 -3.19 -7.80
C ARG A 409 -16.76 -2.50 -6.44
N ASP A 410 -17.78 -2.60 -5.60
CA ASP A 410 -17.80 -1.95 -4.29
C ASP A 410 -16.70 -2.48 -3.35
N LEU A 411 -16.46 -3.79 -3.35
CA LEU A 411 -15.38 -4.41 -2.57
C LEU A 411 -13.99 -4.04 -3.10
N LEU A 412 -13.82 -4.03 -4.42
CA LEU A 412 -12.57 -3.61 -5.04
C LEU A 412 -12.27 -2.14 -4.72
N ASP A 413 -13.24 -1.25 -4.90
CA ASP A 413 -13.10 0.18 -4.63
C ASP A 413 -12.85 0.44 -3.15
N GLY A 414 -13.52 -0.29 -2.25
CA GLY A 414 -13.27 -0.25 -0.81
C GLY A 414 -11.84 -0.65 -0.45
N ALA A 415 -11.35 -1.76 -0.99
CA ALA A 415 -9.99 -2.22 -0.77
C ALA A 415 -8.95 -1.25 -1.37
N VAL A 416 -9.20 -0.69 -2.56
CA VAL A 416 -8.34 0.33 -3.18
C VAL A 416 -8.31 1.61 -2.33
N ALA A 417 -9.45 2.06 -1.81
CA ALA A 417 -9.52 3.20 -0.91
C ALA A 417 -8.69 2.98 0.37
N ALA A 418 -8.75 1.79 0.97
CA ALA A 418 -7.92 1.43 2.12
C ALA A 418 -6.42 1.43 1.77
N VAL A 419 -6.04 0.97 0.57
CA VAL A 419 -4.65 1.08 0.09
C VAL A 419 -4.21 2.54 -0.04
N TRP A 420 -5.05 3.39 -0.62
CA TRP A 420 -4.79 4.83 -0.74
C TRP A 420 -4.68 5.54 0.62
N ALA A 421 -5.50 5.16 1.60
CA ALA A 421 -5.47 5.76 2.93
C ALA A 421 -4.17 5.44 3.69
N GLY A 422 -3.56 4.28 3.41
CA GLY A 422 -2.36 3.81 4.11
C GLY A 422 -1.03 4.45 3.70
N GLN A 423 -1.01 5.39 2.75
CA GLN A 423 0.21 6.01 2.23
C GLN A 423 0.38 7.46 2.63
N ARG A 424 1.64 7.86 2.79
CA ARG A 424 2.07 9.26 2.86
C ARG A 424 3.25 9.44 1.91
N ASP A 425 3.14 10.38 0.98
CA ASP A 425 4.17 10.72 -0.02
C ASP A 425 4.72 9.50 -0.77
N GLY A 426 3.86 8.53 -1.10
CA GLY A 426 4.24 7.33 -1.82
C GLY A 426 4.86 6.22 -0.97
N ILE A 427 4.94 6.39 0.35
CA ILE A 427 5.43 5.38 1.28
C ILE A 427 4.31 4.90 2.19
N TRP A 428 4.21 3.58 2.32
CA TRP A 428 3.26 2.95 3.25
C TRP A 428 3.94 2.67 4.59
N SER A 429 3.22 2.99 5.66
CA SER A 429 3.68 2.76 7.02
C SER A 429 2.91 1.63 7.69
N TRP A 430 3.63 0.83 8.46
CA TRP A 430 3.02 -0.08 9.42
C TRP A 430 2.94 0.61 10.78
N GLU A 431 1.72 0.90 11.22
CA GLU A 431 1.49 1.42 12.57
C GLU A 431 1.81 0.33 13.60
N ARG A 432 2.69 0.66 14.55
CA ARG A 432 2.77 -0.10 15.80
C ARG A 432 1.64 0.46 16.68
N GLY A 433 0.84 -0.40 17.30
CA GLY A 433 0.14 0.01 18.52
C GLY A 433 1.12 0.58 19.56
N ASP A 434 0.64 1.38 20.51
CA ASP A 434 1.28 2.00 21.70
C ASP A 434 2.72 2.55 21.62
N SER A 435 3.44 2.42 20.51
CA SER A 435 4.78 2.99 20.33
C SER A 435 4.76 3.96 19.16
N THR A 436 5.36 5.13 19.36
CA THR A 436 5.39 6.27 18.45
C THR A 436 6.27 6.07 17.20
N GLU A 437 6.87 4.90 16.98
CA GLU A 437 7.72 4.61 15.83
C GLU A 437 6.93 3.96 14.68
N LEU A 438 6.58 4.76 13.68
CA LEU A 438 6.14 4.27 12.37
C LEU A 438 7.31 3.56 11.69
N ARG A 439 7.10 2.30 11.27
CA ARG A 439 8.02 1.64 10.34
C ARG A 439 7.52 1.85 8.91
N HIS A 440 8.45 1.93 7.98
CA HIS A 440 8.19 2.06 6.55
C HIS A 440 8.73 0.81 5.81
N PRO A 441 8.09 -0.37 5.93
CA PRO A 441 8.65 -1.58 5.36
C PRO A 441 8.65 -1.53 3.83
N MET A 442 9.77 -1.95 3.22
CA MET A 442 9.91 -1.99 1.76
C MET A 442 8.82 -2.86 1.10
N TRP A 443 8.44 -3.96 1.77
CA TRP A 443 7.41 -4.88 1.29
C TRP A 443 6.04 -4.22 1.19
N MET A 444 5.70 -3.33 2.12
CA MET A 444 4.37 -2.69 2.20
C MET A 444 4.24 -1.63 1.11
N THR A 445 5.30 -0.85 0.90
CA THR A 445 5.37 0.12 -0.19
C THR A 445 5.28 -0.57 -1.55
N TYR A 446 6.01 -1.69 -1.74
CA TYR A 446 5.88 -2.49 -2.96
C TYR A 446 4.43 -2.98 -3.18
N GLN A 447 3.80 -3.53 -2.14
CA GLN A 447 2.44 -4.05 -2.25
C GLN A 447 1.42 -2.95 -2.57
N GLY A 448 1.54 -1.78 -1.93
CA GLY A 448 0.70 -0.61 -2.20
C GLY A 448 0.84 -0.11 -3.62
N LEU A 449 2.06 0.16 -4.07
CA LEU A 449 2.33 0.60 -5.45
C LEU A 449 1.85 -0.41 -6.49
N ALA A 450 2.11 -1.71 -6.27
CA ALA A 450 1.69 -2.76 -7.18
C ALA A 450 0.16 -2.89 -7.27
N ALA A 451 -0.56 -2.73 -6.15
CA ALA A 451 -2.02 -2.75 -6.12
C ALA A 451 -2.60 -1.55 -6.87
N LEU A 452 -2.12 -0.32 -6.58
CA LEU A 452 -2.60 0.89 -7.24
C LEU A 452 -2.28 0.91 -8.74
N ARG A 453 -1.08 0.45 -9.13
CA ARG A 453 -0.70 0.27 -10.54
C ARG A 453 -1.64 -0.71 -11.23
N GLY A 454 -1.91 -1.86 -10.61
CA GLY A 454 -2.81 -2.87 -11.13
C GLY A 454 -4.21 -2.33 -11.34
N HIS A 455 -4.73 -1.58 -10.36
CA HIS A 455 -6.04 -0.95 -10.43
C HIS A 455 -6.10 0.07 -11.57
N ALA A 456 -5.14 0.98 -11.67
CA ALA A 456 -5.13 1.98 -12.74
C ALA A 456 -5.07 1.34 -14.14
N VAL A 457 -4.21 0.32 -14.33
CA VAL A 457 -4.18 -0.41 -15.61
C VAL A 457 -5.53 -1.02 -15.94
N TRP A 458 -6.26 -1.52 -14.94
CA TRP A 458 -7.59 -2.08 -15.14
C TRP A 458 -8.63 -1.00 -15.47
N THR A 459 -8.66 0.12 -14.73
CA THR A 459 -9.62 1.23 -14.93
C THR A 459 -9.48 1.88 -16.31
N TYR A 460 -8.26 1.98 -16.84
CA TYR A 460 -7.98 2.60 -18.13
C TYR A 460 -7.83 1.60 -19.27
N ARG A 461 -8.26 0.33 -19.09
CA ARG A 461 -8.34 -0.59 -20.23
C ARG A 461 -9.36 -0.05 -21.23
N PRO A 462 -8.99 0.10 -22.52
CA PRO A 462 -9.99 0.36 -23.54
C PRO A 462 -10.98 -0.80 -23.54
N ASP A 463 -12.27 -0.47 -23.58
CA ASP A 463 -13.36 -1.42 -23.68
C ASP A 463 -13.10 -2.39 -24.85
N GLU A 464 -12.71 -3.63 -24.55
CA GLU A 464 -12.66 -4.74 -25.52
C GLU A 464 -14.09 -5.11 -26.01
N THR A 465 -15.13 -4.41 -25.55
CA THR A 465 -16.53 -4.53 -25.99
C THR A 465 -16.86 -3.76 -27.27
N THR A 466 -15.87 -3.17 -27.96
CA THR A 466 -16.08 -2.55 -29.29
C THR A 466 -15.36 -3.31 -30.42
N THR A 467 -15.28 -4.64 -30.38
CA THR A 467 -15.10 -5.48 -31.58
C THR A 467 -15.34 -6.96 -31.26
N ALA A 468 -16.59 -7.40 -31.42
CA ALA A 468 -16.98 -8.69 -32.05
C ALA A 468 -18.51 -8.72 -32.18
#